data_AF-A0A3D9ISZ4-F1
#
_entry.id   AF-A0A3D9ISZ4-F1
#
_cell.length_a   1.000
_cell.length_b   1.000
_cell.length_c   1.000
_cell.angle_alpha   90.00
_cell.angle_beta   90.00
_cell.angle_gamma   90.00
#
_symmetry.space_group_name_H-M   'P 1'
#
loop_
_entity.id
_entity.type
_entity.pdbx_description
1 polymer ?
#
loop_
_entity_poly.entity_id
_entity_poly.type
_entity_poly.pdbx_seq_one_letter_code
_entity_poly.pdbx_strand_id
1 'polypeptide(L)'
;MRESAIWYYQALARDIGPDRMQSNLNRIQYGNQDISGGIDRFWLNSSLNISAQEQASFMENLVEETLPFHEQTMKTVKRMMIDNEQDDYTIHGKTGTRLSDLGLGWYVGYVETDKTEWVFATNVDGSGSTAKTITLDCLEELEIL
;
A
#
# COMPACT_ATOMS: atom_id res chain seq x y z
N MET A 1 2.64 11.07 -1.31
CA MET A 1 2.16 9.73 -1.68
C MET A 1 2.21 9.50 -3.19
N ARG A 2 1.47 10.30 -4.00
CA ARG A 2 1.40 10.21 -5.47
C ARG A 2 2.76 10.04 -6.17
N GLU A 3 3.68 10.98 -5.95
CA GLU A 3 5.01 10.98 -6.60
C GLU A 3 6.02 9.98 -6.02
N SER A 4 5.63 9.14 -5.05
CA SER A 4 6.54 8.19 -4.38
C SER A 4 7.84 8.83 -3.85
N ALA A 5 7.78 10.09 -3.39
CA ALA A 5 8.93 10.85 -2.91
C ALA A 5 9.53 10.24 -1.63
N ILE A 6 10.48 9.32 -1.79
CA ILE A 6 11.08 8.52 -0.69
C ILE A 6 11.60 9.40 0.44
N TRP A 7 12.33 10.47 0.12
CA TRP A 7 12.97 11.35 1.10
C TRP A 7 11.98 11.96 2.11
N TYR A 8 10.74 12.21 1.69
CA TYR A 8 9.71 12.78 2.56
C TYR A 8 9.29 11.76 3.63
N TYR A 9 9.04 10.52 3.22
CA TYR A 9 8.65 9.44 4.14
C TYR A 9 9.82 8.98 5.01
N GLN A 10 11.06 9.11 4.55
CA GLN A 10 12.24 8.91 5.39
C GLN A 10 12.33 9.93 6.52
N ALA A 11 12.06 11.22 6.24
CA ALA A 11 12.00 12.25 7.27
C ALA A 11 10.86 11.96 8.28
N LEU A 12 9.67 11.64 7.78
CA LEU A 12 8.54 11.24 8.61
C LEU A 12 8.86 10.04 9.50
N ALA A 13 9.52 9.00 8.96
CA ALA A 13 9.86 7.82 9.73
C ALA A 13 10.86 8.13 10.87
N ARG A 14 11.82 9.04 10.64
CA ARG A 14 12.71 9.53 11.70
C ARG A 14 11.96 10.32 12.77
N ASP A 15 10.99 11.15 12.36
CA ASP A 15 10.16 11.89 13.31
C ASP A 15 9.27 10.96 14.15
N ILE A 16 8.75 9.87 13.57
CA ILE A 16 8.03 8.82 14.30
C ILE A 16 8.98 8.12 15.29
N GLY A 17 10.17 7.75 14.85
CA GLY A 17 11.16 7.06 15.66
C GLY A 17 10.89 5.55 15.84
N PRO A 18 11.92 4.77 16.21
CA PRO A 18 11.87 3.30 16.19
C PRO A 18 10.82 2.71 17.13
N ASP A 19 10.71 3.21 18.36
CA ASP A 19 9.79 2.63 19.36
C ASP A 19 8.33 2.76 18.95
N ARG A 20 7.93 3.95 18.46
CA ARG A 20 6.57 4.18 17.97
C ARG A 20 6.30 3.44 16.66
N MET A 21 7.29 3.33 15.78
CA MET A 21 7.16 2.55 14.55
C MET A 21 6.91 1.07 14.86
N GLN A 22 7.77 0.45 15.68
CA GLN A 22 7.62 -0.95 16.08
C GLN A 22 6.29 -1.20 16.79
N SER A 23 5.92 -0.31 17.72
CA SER A 23 4.63 -0.43 18.42
C SER A 23 3.46 -0.42 17.45
N ASN A 24 3.46 0.46 16.44
CA ASN A 24 2.39 0.49 15.45
C ASN A 24 2.39 -0.72 14.53
N LEU A 25 3.54 -1.17 14.00
CA LEU A 25 3.62 -2.37 13.16
C LEU A 25 3.14 -3.62 13.91
N ASN A 26 3.45 -3.72 15.20
CA ASN A 26 2.94 -4.79 16.06
C ASN A 26 1.43 -4.65 16.27
N ARG A 27 0.90 -3.46 16.52
CA ARG A 27 -0.55 -3.24 16.73
C ARG A 27 -1.39 -3.63 15.51
N ILE A 28 -0.87 -3.46 14.30
CA ILE A 28 -1.56 -3.81 13.06
C ILE A 28 -1.09 -5.12 12.44
N GLN A 29 -0.17 -5.85 13.10
CA GLN A 29 0.38 -7.12 12.63
C GLN A 29 0.91 -7.07 11.18
N TYR A 30 1.70 -6.04 10.84
CA TYR A 30 2.14 -5.82 9.44
C TYR A 30 3.33 -6.72 9.04
N GLY A 31 3.07 -7.78 8.28
CA GLY A 31 4.08 -8.67 7.68
C GLY A 31 4.92 -9.41 8.73
N ASN A 32 6.25 -9.31 8.63
CA ASN A 32 7.18 -9.84 9.64
C ASN A 32 7.55 -8.83 10.75
N GLN A 33 6.99 -7.61 10.70
CA GLN A 33 7.23 -6.50 11.63
C GLN A 33 8.70 -6.13 11.89
N ASP A 34 9.64 -6.52 11.01
CA ASP A 34 11.07 -6.36 11.25
C ASP A 34 11.59 -5.01 10.75
N ILE A 35 11.90 -4.09 11.68
CA ILE A 35 12.51 -2.78 11.37
C ILE A 35 14.03 -2.71 11.59
N SER A 36 14.69 -3.86 11.79
CA SER A 36 16.13 -3.93 12.09
C SER A 36 17.03 -3.32 11.00
N GLY A 37 16.52 -3.18 9.77
CA GLY A 37 17.17 -2.49 8.64
C GLY A 37 17.37 -0.98 8.82
N GLY A 38 16.86 -0.40 9.90
CA GLY A 38 17.04 1.01 10.26
C GLY A 38 15.80 1.85 9.97
N ILE A 39 15.51 2.81 10.85
CA ILE A 39 14.22 3.53 10.92
C ILE A 39 13.79 4.25 9.64
N ASP A 40 14.72 4.59 8.75
CA ASP A 40 14.42 5.26 7.47
C ASP A 40 14.73 4.41 6.23
N ARG A 41 14.94 3.09 6.41
CA ARG A 41 15.34 2.15 5.35
C ARG A 41 14.66 0.78 5.41
N PHE A 42 14.08 0.39 6.54
CA PHE A 42 13.58 -0.97 6.77
C PHE A 42 12.56 -1.49 5.72
N TRP A 43 11.84 -0.62 5.02
CA TRP A 43 10.86 -0.99 3.98
C TRP A 43 11.42 -0.95 2.54
N LEU A 44 12.67 -0.53 2.35
CA LEU A 44 13.29 -0.34 1.03
C LEU A 44 14.23 -1.51 0.70
N ASN A 45 13.67 -2.64 0.26
CA ASN A 45 14.43 -3.87 -0.02
C ASN A 45 15.35 -4.24 1.16
N SER A 46 14.75 -4.33 2.34
CA SER A 46 15.47 -4.46 3.60
C SER A 46 14.76 -5.48 4.50
N SER A 47 14.76 -5.28 5.81
CA SER A 47 14.32 -6.25 6.81
C SER A 47 12.81 -6.54 6.79
N LEU A 48 11.99 -5.52 6.52
CA LEU A 48 10.53 -5.66 6.53
C LEU A 48 10.07 -6.39 5.27
N ASN A 49 9.35 -7.49 5.49
CA ASN A 49 8.74 -8.31 4.43
C ASN A 49 7.26 -8.51 4.73
N ILE A 50 6.45 -8.57 3.67
CA ILE A 50 5.01 -8.80 3.73
C ILE A 50 4.57 -9.50 2.44
N SER A 51 3.69 -10.48 2.54
CA SER A 51 3.10 -11.21 1.42
C SER A 51 1.95 -10.44 0.77
N ALA A 52 1.55 -10.86 -0.44
CA ALA A 52 0.40 -10.25 -1.13
C ALA A 52 -0.92 -10.51 -0.38
N GLN A 53 -1.06 -11.68 0.27
CA GLN A 53 -2.23 -11.99 1.09
C GLN A 53 -2.31 -11.11 2.34
N GLU A 54 -1.18 -10.88 3.00
CA GLU A 54 -1.11 -9.95 4.15
C GLU A 54 -1.37 -8.50 3.72
N GLN A 55 -0.89 -8.07 2.55
CA GLN A 55 -1.22 -6.77 1.97
C GLN A 55 -2.72 -6.60 1.73
N ALA A 56 -3.37 -7.60 1.11
CA ALA A 56 -4.81 -7.60 0.89
C ALA A 56 -5.57 -7.54 2.22
N SER A 57 -5.18 -8.34 3.21
CA SER A 57 -5.81 -8.34 4.54
C SER A 57 -5.64 -7.00 5.26
N PHE A 58 -4.45 -6.37 5.18
CA PHE A 58 -4.24 -5.03 5.72
C PHE A 58 -5.13 -3.99 5.03
N MET A 59 -5.30 -4.11 3.71
CA MET A 59 -6.11 -3.19 2.92
C MET A 59 -7.60 -3.34 3.16
N GLU A 60 -8.10 -4.56 3.32
CA GLU A 60 -9.47 -4.83 3.77
C GLU A 60 -9.76 -4.12 5.09
N ASN A 61 -8.88 -4.26 6.09
CA ASN A 61 -9.03 -3.55 7.37
C ASN A 61 -8.96 -2.01 7.25
N LEU A 62 -8.24 -1.47 6.26
CA LEU A 62 -8.21 -0.03 5.98
C LEU A 62 -9.52 0.43 5.31
N VAL A 63 -10.05 -0.35 4.38
CA VAL A 63 -11.31 -0.09 3.69
C VAL A 63 -12.45 -0.11 4.69
N GLU A 64 -12.55 -1.16 5.50
CA GLU A 64 -13.56 -1.34 6.55
C GLU A 64 -13.37 -0.43 7.77
N GLU A 65 -12.26 0.34 7.81
CA GLU A 65 -11.94 1.27 8.91
C GLU A 65 -11.81 0.58 10.28
N THR A 66 -11.33 -0.66 10.31
CA THR A 66 -11.18 -1.50 11.52
C THR A 66 -9.78 -1.44 12.13
N LEU A 67 -8.81 -0.83 11.44
CA LEU A 67 -7.47 -0.61 11.99
C LEU A 67 -7.53 0.26 13.27
N PRO A 68 -6.58 0.09 14.22
CA PRO A 68 -6.57 0.79 15.50
C PRO A 68 -6.05 2.25 15.39
N PHE A 69 -6.56 2.99 14.41
CA PHE A 69 -6.30 4.41 14.15
C PHE A 69 -7.61 5.20 14.15
N HIS A 70 -7.52 6.53 14.25
CA HIS A 70 -8.71 7.36 14.13
C HIS A 70 -9.30 7.24 12.72
N GLU A 71 -10.62 7.14 12.63
CA GLU A 71 -11.38 7.08 11.38
C GLU A 71 -10.96 8.18 10.40
N GLN A 72 -10.84 9.42 10.89
CA GLN A 72 -10.42 10.56 10.07
C GLN A 72 -8.99 10.41 9.50
N THR A 73 -8.09 9.72 10.21
CA THR A 73 -6.75 9.40 9.70
C THR A 73 -6.84 8.42 8.55
N MET A 74 -7.64 7.35 8.69
CA MET A 74 -7.85 6.37 7.62
C MET A 74 -8.49 7.00 6.39
N LYS A 75 -9.55 7.82 6.57
CA LYS A 75 -10.17 8.58 5.48
C LYS A 75 -9.19 9.53 4.78
N THR A 76 -8.26 10.13 5.53
CA THR A 76 -7.20 10.98 4.93
C THR A 76 -6.23 10.16 4.08
N VAL A 77 -5.79 8.99 4.57
CA VAL A 77 -4.92 8.10 3.80
C VAL A 77 -5.64 7.57 2.56
N LYS A 78 -6.89 7.12 2.67
CA LYS A 78 -7.72 6.68 1.53
C LYS A 78 -7.80 7.76 0.44
N ARG A 79 -8.10 9.02 0.80
CA ARG A 79 -8.08 10.15 -0.16
C ARG A 79 -6.72 10.38 -0.82
N MET A 80 -5.62 10.21 -0.08
CA MET A 80 -4.27 10.35 -0.63
C MET A 80 -3.90 9.23 -1.63
N MET A 81 -4.61 8.10 -1.57
CA MET A 81 -4.42 6.95 -2.44
C MET A 81 -5.23 7.02 -3.74
N ILE A 82 -6.15 7.99 -3.92
CA ILE A 82 -6.90 8.14 -5.17
C ILE A 82 -5.91 8.29 -6.34
N ASP A 83 -5.93 7.30 -7.22
CA ASP A 83 -5.07 7.16 -8.39
C ASP A 83 -5.87 7.45 -9.68
N ASN A 84 -7.12 7.02 -9.72
CA ASN A 84 -8.06 7.30 -10.80
C ASN A 84 -9.48 7.48 -10.24
N GLU A 85 -10.23 8.42 -10.79
CA GLU A 85 -11.61 8.72 -10.41
C GLU A 85 -12.41 8.88 -11.69
N GLN A 86 -13.47 8.08 -11.84
CA GLN A 86 -14.45 8.13 -12.91
C GLN A 86 -15.85 8.37 -12.31
N ASP A 87 -16.87 8.49 -13.16
CA ASP A 87 -18.25 8.65 -12.69
C ASP A 87 -18.76 7.39 -11.94
N ASP A 88 -18.28 6.20 -12.35
CA ASP A 88 -18.81 4.89 -11.97
C ASP A 88 -17.96 4.20 -10.89
N TYR A 89 -16.69 4.59 -10.77
CA TYR A 89 -15.73 3.98 -9.85
C TYR A 89 -14.59 4.93 -9.45
N THR A 90 -13.96 4.63 -8.32
CA THR A 90 -12.71 5.27 -7.89
C THR A 90 -11.66 4.20 -7.57
N ILE A 91 -10.47 4.33 -8.14
CA ILE A 91 -9.32 3.45 -7.84
C ILE A 91 -8.43 4.14 -6.82
N HIS A 92 -8.27 3.49 -5.66
CA HIS A 92 -7.30 3.84 -4.64
C HIS A 92 -6.11 2.90 -4.75
N GLY A 93 -4.91 3.41 -5.01
CA GLY A 93 -3.76 2.56 -5.29
C GLY A 93 -2.44 3.16 -4.88
N LYS A 94 -1.50 2.29 -4.54
CA LYS A 94 -0.10 2.66 -4.37
C LYS A 94 0.83 1.68 -5.08
N THR A 95 1.66 2.23 -5.95
CA THR A 95 2.77 1.51 -6.59
C THR A 95 3.98 1.34 -5.67
N GLY A 96 4.74 0.27 -5.86
CA GLY A 96 6.04 0.07 -5.25
C GLY A 96 7.01 -0.55 -6.26
N THR A 97 8.26 -0.10 -6.28
CA THR A 97 9.30 -0.66 -7.14
C THR A 97 10.62 -0.73 -6.39
N ARG A 98 11.30 -1.87 -6.47
CA ARG A 98 12.71 -1.95 -6.06
C ARG A 98 13.59 -1.25 -7.11
N LEU A 99 14.00 -0.02 -6.83
CA LEU A 99 14.70 0.82 -7.80
C LEU A 99 16.13 0.36 -8.14
N SER A 100 16.73 -0.53 -7.34
CA SER A 100 18.09 -1.01 -7.58
C SER A 100 18.24 -1.87 -8.83
N ASP A 101 17.18 -2.61 -9.19
CA ASP A 101 17.19 -3.56 -10.32
C ASP A 101 15.88 -3.59 -11.11
N LEU A 102 14.83 -2.89 -10.66
CA LEU A 102 13.48 -2.93 -11.22
C LEU A 102 12.88 -4.34 -11.26
N GLY A 103 13.40 -5.25 -10.43
CA GLY A 103 13.04 -6.67 -10.42
C GLY A 103 11.99 -7.04 -9.37
N LEU A 104 11.32 -6.07 -8.75
CA LEU A 104 10.23 -6.29 -7.80
C LEU A 104 9.24 -5.13 -7.87
N GLY A 105 8.00 -5.44 -8.21
CA GLY A 105 6.93 -4.49 -8.47
C GLY A 105 5.70 -4.80 -7.64
N TRP A 106 5.04 -3.75 -7.16
CA TRP A 106 3.80 -3.81 -6.42
C TRP A 106 2.80 -2.79 -6.95
N TYR A 107 1.53 -3.19 -6.96
CA TYR A 107 0.40 -2.28 -6.97
C TYR A 107 -0.67 -2.84 -6.03
N VAL A 108 -0.96 -2.10 -4.96
CA VAL A 108 -1.85 -2.52 -3.87
C VAL A 108 -2.87 -1.43 -3.62
N GLY A 109 -4.11 -1.82 -3.39
CA GLY A 109 -5.20 -0.86 -3.29
C GLY A 109 -6.58 -1.50 -3.28
N TYR A 110 -7.58 -0.70 -3.62
CA TYR A 110 -8.95 -1.14 -3.78
C TYR A 110 -9.68 -0.29 -4.83
N VAL A 111 -10.73 -0.85 -5.42
CA VAL A 111 -11.69 -0.15 -6.27
C VAL A 111 -12.96 0.09 -5.46
N GLU A 112 -13.41 1.33 -5.41
CA GLU A 112 -14.70 1.72 -4.86
C GLU A 112 -15.70 1.90 -6.02
N THR A 113 -16.83 1.19 -5.95
CA THR A 113 -17.94 1.31 -6.91
C THR A 113 -19.22 1.64 -6.14
N ASP A 114 -20.29 2.02 -6.84
CA ASP A 114 -21.61 2.25 -6.22
C ASP A 114 -22.17 1.05 -5.44
N LYS A 115 -21.69 -0.17 -5.75
CA LYS A 115 -22.22 -1.41 -5.18
C LYS A 115 -21.40 -1.94 -4.02
N THR A 116 -20.07 -1.91 -4.15
CA THR A 116 -19.13 -2.56 -3.24
C THR A 116 -17.70 -2.09 -3.50
N GLU A 117 -16.83 -2.36 -2.54
CA GLU A 117 -15.39 -2.21 -2.68
C GLU A 117 -14.71 -3.55 -3.03
N TRP A 118 -13.65 -3.49 -3.84
CA TRP A 118 -12.83 -4.64 -4.25
C TRP A 118 -11.37 -4.40 -3.89
N VAL A 119 -10.82 -5.18 -2.97
CA VAL A 119 -9.39 -5.09 -2.58
C VAL A 119 -8.51 -5.90 -3.53
N PHE A 120 -7.35 -5.36 -3.88
CA PHE A 120 -6.34 -6.06 -4.69
C PHE A 120 -4.91 -5.87 -4.16
N ALA A 121 -4.06 -6.85 -4.43
CA ALA A 121 -2.62 -6.79 -4.21
C ALA A 121 -1.89 -7.55 -5.32
N THR A 122 -1.28 -6.83 -6.25
CA THR A 122 -0.49 -7.41 -7.34
C THR A 122 1.00 -7.27 -7.04
N ASN A 123 1.71 -8.39 -7.10
CA ASN A 123 3.16 -8.47 -6.95
C ASN A 123 3.78 -9.21 -8.15
N VAL A 124 4.85 -8.65 -8.71
CA VAL A 124 5.50 -9.19 -9.92
C VAL A 124 7.02 -9.05 -9.86
N ASP A 125 7.71 -9.92 -10.58
CA ASP A 125 9.12 -9.76 -10.95
C ASP A 125 9.23 -8.71 -12.08
N GLY A 126 9.13 -7.44 -11.70
CA GLY A 126 9.09 -6.31 -12.64
C GLY A 126 8.91 -4.98 -11.93
N SER A 127 8.39 -3.97 -12.64
CA SER A 127 8.17 -2.64 -12.06
C SER A 127 6.80 -2.51 -11.41
N GLY A 128 6.63 -1.54 -10.51
CA GLY A 128 5.30 -1.17 -9.99
C GLY A 128 4.34 -0.66 -11.08
N SER A 129 4.87 -0.09 -12.17
CA SER A 129 4.05 0.26 -13.35
C SER A 129 3.52 -0.99 -14.06
N THR A 130 4.36 -2.02 -14.20
CA THR A 130 3.95 -3.32 -14.74
C THR A 130 2.88 -3.96 -13.87
N ALA A 131 3.06 -3.95 -12.55
CA ALA A 131 2.05 -4.41 -11.60
C ALA A 131 0.73 -3.67 -11.81
N LYS A 132 0.76 -2.33 -11.89
CA LYS A 132 -0.44 -1.51 -12.12
C LYS A 132 -1.14 -1.85 -13.43
N THR A 133 -0.42 -1.97 -14.55
CA THR A 133 -1.01 -2.36 -15.84
C THR A 133 -1.73 -3.71 -15.74
N ILE A 134 -1.05 -4.74 -15.20
CA ILE A 134 -1.66 -6.07 -15.03
C ILE A 134 -2.90 -6.00 -14.13
N THR A 135 -2.87 -5.22 -13.05
CA THR A 135 -4.04 -5.06 -12.18
C THR A 135 -5.22 -4.45 -12.94
N LEU A 136 -5.00 -3.38 -13.70
CA LEU A 136 -6.08 -2.72 -14.44
C LEU A 136 -6.66 -3.65 -15.50
N ASP A 137 -5.81 -4.35 -16.27
CA ASP A 137 -6.24 -5.33 -17.27
C ASP A 137 -7.11 -6.44 -16.62
N CYS A 138 -6.68 -6.98 -15.47
CA CYS A 138 -7.47 -7.99 -14.76
C CYS A 138 -8.80 -7.45 -14.21
N LEU A 139 -8.84 -6.21 -13.74
CA LEU A 139 -10.07 -5.61 -13.22
C LEU A 139 -11.08 -5.34 -14.35
N GLU A 140 -10.61 -4.95 -15.54
CA GLU A 140 -11.44 -4.84 -16.75
C GLU A 140 -11.95 -6.22 -17.20
N GLU A 141 -11.09 -7.25 -17.24
CA GLU A 141 -11.48 -8.63 -17.59
C GLU A 141 -12.51 -9.23 -16.62
N LEU A 142 -12.49 -8.81 -15.35
CA LEU A 142 -13.44 -9.22 -14.32
C LEU A 142 -14.72 -8.38 -14.29
N GLU A 143 -14.87 -7.40 -15.19
CA GLU A 143 -16.02 -6.48 -15.24
C GLU A 143 -16.21 -5.69 -13.92
N ILE A 144 -15.10 -5.31 -13.27
CA ILE A 144 -15.09 -4.47 -12.06
C ILE A 144 -14.96 -2.98 -12.44
N LEU A 145 -14.13 -2.68 -13.46
CA LEU A 145 -13.96 -1.34 -14.04
C LEU A 145 -14.85 -1.14 -15.27
#